data_AF-A0A936CXC4-F1
#
_entry.id   AF-A0A936CXC4-F1
#
_cell.length_a   1.000
_cell.length_b   1.000
_cell.length_c   1.000
_cell.angle_alpha   90.00
_cell.angle_beta   90.00
_cell.angle_gamma   90.00
#
_symmetry.space_group_name_H-M   'P 1'
#
loop_
_entity.id
_entity.type
_entity.pdbx_description
1 polymer ?
#
loop_
_entity_poly.entity_id
_entity_poly.type
_entity_poly.pdbx_seq_one_letter_code
_entity_poly.pdbx_strand_id
1 'polypeptide(L)'
;MAVVVSAAAPAPARVAIAAPEALLAERASAVARLRHLAGCSDAQFSAAYAPLLAAFAGYVQRLPDAAGDTLLDARLARAAGVLSRRRGAVLPPGAEPEQAAREADAWTYALFALALLRGLGTALARWAVPLWSADGRALGRWRPQTEPRGLSRVAGAAAYAALPTDEPPGADWTALVAGALLPADGLNWLWREPAVAAVWHRALVSAELPPEIAGLFAVPTASEGAGDARAV
;
A
#
# COMPACT_ATOMS: atom_id res chain seq x y z
N MET A 1 26.54 14.91 45.35
CA MET A 1 25.51 14.23 44.54
C MET A 1 25.08 15.17 43.43
N ALA A 2 25.53 14.94 42.20
CA ALA A 2 25.14 15.75 41.05
C ALA A 2 23.85 15.18 40.47
N VAL A 3 22.78 15.99 40.49
CA VAL A 3 21.54 15.69 39.76
C VAL A 3 21.83 15.88 38.29
N VAL A 4 21.96 14.77 37.56
CA VAL A 4 22.00 14.80 36.10
C VAL A 4 20.61 15.23 35.65
N VAL A 5 20.48 16.50 35.29
CA VAL A 5 19.29 17.02 34.59
C VAL A 5 19.32 16.37 33.21
N SER A 6 18.53 15.30 33.04
CA SER A 6 18.31 14.68 31.74
C SER A 6 17.69 15.74 30.83
N ALA A 7 18.44 16.15 29.79
CA ALA A 7 17.92 17.02 28.75
C ALA A 7 16.70 16.32 28.13
N ALA A 8 15.55 16.99 28.15
CA ALA A 8 14.34 16.48 27.52
C ALA A 8 14.66 16.16 26.05
N ALA A 9 14.40 14.93 25.62
CA ALA A 9 14.58 14.53 24.23
C ALA A 9 13.84 15.54 23.32
N PRO A 10 14.42 15.92 22.17
CA PRO A 10 13.78 16.87 21.27
C PRO A 10 12.39 16.36 20.89
N ALA A 11 11.41 17.27 20.93
CA ALA A 11 10.05 16.93 20.56
C ALA A 11 10.05 16.34 19.14
N PRO A 12 9.31 15.25 18.89
CA PRO A 12 9.34 14.61 17.58
C PRO A 12 8.85 15.57 16.50
N ALA A 13 9.52 15.55 15.35
CA ALA A 13 9.15 16.38 14.21
C ALA A 13 7.71 16.07 13.80
N ARG A 14 6.86 17.11 13.86
CA ARG A 14 5.45 17.00 13.46
C ARG A 14 5.34 17.18 11.96
N VAL A 15 4.65 16.26 11.32
CA VAL A 15 4.35 16.27 9.90
C VAL A 15 2.90 16.69 9.72
N ALA A 16 2.65 17.67 8.85
CA ALA A 16 1.31 18.08 8.50
C ALA A 16 0.59 16.97 7.72
N ILE A 17 -0.67 16.72 8.07
CA ILE A 17 -1.55 15.85 7.31
C ILE A 17 -1.83 16.52 5.97
N ALA A 18 -1.56 15.81 4.89
CA ALA A 18 -1.74 16.32 3.53
C ALA A 18 -2.96 15.69 2.86
N ALA A 19 -3.53 16.44 1.92
CA ALA A 19 -4.54 15.92 1.02
C ALA A 19 -3.95 14.77 0.18
N PRO A 20 -4.69 13.67 -0.04
CA PRO A 20 -4.23 12.54 -0.86
C PRO A 20 -3.72 12.95 -2.24
N GLU A 21 -4.40 13.90 -2.88
CA GLU A 21 -4.09 14.39 -4.22
C GLU A 21 -2.71 15.08 -4.24
N ALA A 22 -2.37 15.83 -3.19
CA ALA A 22 -1.06 16.46 -3.05
C ALA A 22 0.05 15.40 -2.87
N LEU A 23 -0.20 14.39 -2.04
CA LEU A 23 0.73 13.28 -1.82
C LEU A 23 1.01 12.50 -3.12
N LEU A 24 -0.03 12.28 -3.93
CA LEU A 24 0.09 11.61 -5.23
C LEU A 24 0.71 12.51 -6.30
N ALA A 25 0.47 13.82 -6.27
CA ALA A 25 1.10 14.78 -7.19
C ALA A 25 2.62 14.86 -6.99
N GLU A 26 3.11 14.80 -5.74
CA GLU A 26 4.53 14.63 -5.43
C GLU A 26 5.14 13.37 -6.06
N ARG A 27 4.30 12.38 -6.39
CA ARG A 27 4.66 11.06 -6.91
C ARG A 27 4.10 10.82 -8.32
N ALA A 28 3.88 11.90 -9.08
CA ALA A 28 3.23 11.84 -10.39
C ALA A 28 3.90 10.84 -11.36
N SER A 29 5.23 10.74 -11.34
CA SER A 29 5.97 9.78 -12.18
C SER A 29 5.69 8.32 -11.81
N ALA A 30 5.60 8.01 -10.51
CA ALA A 30 5.24 6.68 -10.03
C ALA A 30 3.79 6.33 -10.38
N VAL A 31 2.86 7.28 -10.23
CA VAL A 31 1.45 7.10 -10.60
C VAL A 31 1.29 6.90 -12.11
N ALA A 32 1.99 7.69 -12.93
CA ALA A 32 1.99 7.55 -14.38
C ALA A 32 2.55 6.18 -14.81
N ARG A 33 3.62 5.71 -14.15
CA ARG A 33 4.16 4.37 -14.38
C ARG A 33 3.15 3.28 -14.03
N LEU A 34 2.45 3.38 -12.91
CA LEU A 34 1.41 2.41 -12.53
C LEU A 34 0.27 2.37 -13.56
N ARG A 35 -0.17 3.53 -14.05
CA ARG A 35 -1.17 3.62 -15.12
C ARG A 35 -0.71 2.92 -16.39
N HIS A 36 0.51 3.20 -16.84
CA HIS A 36 1.09 2.55 -18.02
C HIS A 36 1.15 1.03 -17.85
N LEU A 37 1.57 0.56 -16.67
CA LEU A 37 1.69 -0.87 -16.38
C LEU A 37 0.35 -1.58 -16.19
N ALA A 38 -0.68 -0.88 -15.71
CA ALA A 38 -2.03 -1.42 -15.59
C ALA A 38 -2.65 -1.71 -16.97
N GLY A 39 -2.24 -0.99 -18.02
CA GLY A 39 -2.69 -1.24 -19.40
C GLY A 39 -4.19 -0.99 -19.63
N CYS A 40 -4.89 -0.34 -18.71
CA CYS A 40 -6.31 -0.05 -18.79
C CYS A 40 -6.59 1.34 -19.38
N SER A 41 -7.85 1.58 -19.76
CA SER A 41 -8.28 2.89 -20.24
C SER A 41 -8.28 3.95 -19.13
N ASP A 42 -8.29 5.21 -19.53
CA ASP A 42 -8.36 6.37 -18.63
C ASP A 42 -9.57 6.33 -17.69
N ALA A 43 -10.73 5.92 -18.22
CA ALA A 43 -11.95 5.77 -17.45
C ALA A 43 -11.82 4.66 -16.39
N GLN A 44 -11.28 3.50 -16.79
CA GLN A 44 -11.03 2.38 -15.87
C GLN A 44 -10.02 2.75 -14.77
N PHE A 45 -8.92 3.42 -15.13
CA PHE A 45 -7.94 3.87 -14.16
C PHE A 45 -8.55 4.85 -13.16
N SER A 46 -9.34 5.81 -13.64
CA SER A 46 -9.97 6.83 -12.80
C SER A 46 -11.07 6.27 -11.90
N ALA A 47 -11.75 5.20 -12.31
CA ALA A 47 -12.83 4.57 -11.53
C ALA A 47 -12.28 3.59 -10.47
N ALA A 48 -11.28 2.76 -10.81
CA ALA A 48 -10.83 1.67 -9.93
C ALA A 48 -9.47 1.94 -9.26
N TYR A 49 -8.48 2.44 -10.00
CA TYR A 49 -7.09 2.53 -9.52
C TYR A 49 -6.82 3.82 -8.75
N ALA A 50 -7.16 4.97 -9.34
CA ALA A 50 -6.92 6.28 -8.75
C ALA A 50 -7.61 6.45 -7.38
N PRO A 51 -8.85 6.00 -7.16
CA PRO A 51 -9.49 6.10 -5.85
C PRO A 51 -8.80 5.24 -4.79
N LEU A 52 -8.32 4.04 -5.14
CA LEU A 52 -7.54 3.23 -4.21
C LEU A 52 -6.19 3.87 -3.88
N LEU A 53 -5.52 4.47 -4.88
CA LEU A 53 -4.27 5.22 -4.65
C LEU A 53 -4.50 6.40 -3.70
N ALA A 54 -5.58 7.16 -3.90
CA ALA A 54 -5.91 8.30 -3.05
C ALA A 54 -6.28 7.84 -1.64
N ALA A 55 -7.12 6.81 -1.50
CA ALA A 55 -7.47 6.23 -0.22
C ALA A 55 -6.21 5.74 0.52
N PHE A 56 -5.33 5.01 -0.16
CA PHE A 56 -4.08 4.52 0.39
C PHE A 56 -3.12 5.64 0.79
N ALA A 57 -2.89 6.65 -0.08
CA ALA A 57 -2.04 7.80 0.23
C ALA A 57 -2.58 8.60 1.42
N GLY A 58 -3.89 8.84 1.45
CA GLY A 58 -4.56 9.47 2.58
C GLY A 58 -4.45 8.68 3.89
N TYR A 59 -4.36 7.36 3.77
CA TYR A 59 -4.25 6.43 4.90
C TYR A 59 -2.85 6.40 5.50
N VAL A 60 -1.81 6.21 4.67
CA VAL A 60 -0.41 6.08 5.13
C VAL A 60 0.34 7.41 5.24
N GLN A 61 -0.14 8.48 4.61
CA GLN A 61 0.52 9.78 4.59
C GLN A 61 2.01 9.65 4.21
N ARG A 62 2.91 10.29 4.97
CA ARG A 62 4.37 10.14 4.85
C ARG A 62 4.92 9.29 6.00
N LEU A 63 4.19 8.25 6.42
CA LEU A 63 4.70 7.33 7.45
C LEU A 63 5.95 6.61 6.91
N PRO A 64 7.00 6.47 7.72
CA PRO A 64 8.24 5.84 7.28
C PRO A 64 8.04 4.35 6.99
N ASP A 65 8.76 3.85 5.99
CA ASP A 65 8.97 2.42 5.79
C ASP A 65 10.22 1.95 6.56
N ALA A 66 10.35 0.65 6.76
CA ALA A 66 11.51 0.04 7.42
C ALA A 66 12.86 0.43 6.79
N ALA A 67 12.87 0.62 5.46
CA ALA A 67 14.06 0.83 4.67
C ALA A 67 14.47 2.32 4.51
N GLY A 68 13.73 3.27 5.11
CA GLY A 68 14.12 4.68 5.17
C GLY A 68 13.36 5.65 4.26
N ASP A 69 12.57 5.16 3.29
CA ASP A 69 11.62 5.97 2.52
C ASP A 69 10.26 6.06 3.24
N THR A 70 9.19 6.46 2.53
CA THR A 70 7.82 6.35 3.04
C THR A 70 7.18 5.01 2.67
N LEU A 71 6.24 4.56 3.49
CA LEU A 71 5.41 3.40 3.19
C LEU A 71 4.62 3.59 1.88
N LEU A 72 4.25 4.82 1.54
CA LEU A 72 3.63 5.13 0.25
C LEU A 72 4.56 4.79 -0.91
N ASP A 73 5.79 5.29 -0.87
CA ASP A 73 6.80 5.06 -1.92
C ASP A 73 7.13 3.58 -2.08
N ALA A 74 7.35 2.89 -0.95
CA ALA A 74 7.62 1.45 -0.95
C ALA A 74 6.47 0.64 -1.59
N ARG A 75 5.20 0.99 -1.31
CA ARG A 75 4.05 0.26 -1.87
C ARG A 75 3.79 0.62 -3.33
N LEU A 76 4.03 1.86 -3.76
CA LEU A 76 3.96 2.23 -5.18
C LEU A 76 5.03 1.47 -5.98
N ALA A 77 6.25 1.37 -5.46
CA ALA A 77 7.33 0.60 -6.08
C ALA A 77 7.00 -0.89 -6.15
N ARG A 78 6.46 -1.48 -5.07
CA ARG A 78 5.99 -2.87 -5.06
C ARG A 78 4.91 -3.11 -6.11
N ALA A 79 3.91 -2.23 -6.19
CA ALA A 79 2.84 -2.33 -7.19
C ALA A 79 3.39 -2.24 -8.61
N ALA A 80 4.34 -1.34 -8.88
CA ALA A 80 4.98 -1.25 -10.19
C ALA A 80 5.76 -2.53 -10.55
N GLY A 81 6.50 -3.11 -9.60
CA GLY A 81 7.21 -4.37 -9.81
C GLY A 81 6.27 -5.54 -10.12
N VAL A 82 5.19 -5.67 -9.34
CA VAL A 82 4.17 -6.71 -9.53
C VAL A 82 3.48 -6.57 -10.89
N LEU A 83 3.03 -5.36 -11.25
CA LEU A 83 2.38 -5.12 -12.54
C LEU A 83 3.32 -5.31 -13.72
N SER A 84 4.60 -4.96 -13.58
CA SER A 84 5.60 -5.22 -14.61
C SER A 84 5.75 -6.71 -14.89
N ARG A 85 5.80 -7.56 -13.85
CA ARG A 85 5.87 -9.02 -14.02
C ARG A 85 4.58 -9.60 -14.56
N ARG A 86 3.43 -9.09 -14.11
CA ARG A 86 2.10 -9.50 -14.59
C ARG A 86 1.97 -9.41 -16.11
N ARG A 87 2.60 -8.44 -16.77
CA ARG A 87 2.58 -8.31 -18.24
C ARG A 87 3.16 -9.52 -18.98
N GLY A 88 4.08 -10.26 -18.36
CA GLY A 88 4.68 -11.47 -18.93
C GLY A 88 4.06 -12.79 -18.45
N ALA A 89 3.03 -12.74 -17.60
CA ALA A 89 2.44 -13.91 -16.98
C ALA A 89 0.98 -14.10 -17.45
N VAL A 90 0.61 -15.33 -17.78
CA VAL A 90 -0.79 -15.73 -17.97
C VAL A 90 -1.35 -16.17 -16.62
N LEU A 91 -2.50 -15.62 -16.22
CA LEU A 91 -3.16 -15.95 -14.97
C LEU A 91 -4.62 -16.38 -15.21
N PRO A 92 -5.10 -17.41 -14.49
CA PRO A 92 -4.28 -18.31 -13.67
C PRO A 92 -3.35 -19.20 -14.53
N PRO A 93 -2.26 -19.78 -13.97
CA PRO A 93 -1.38 -20.67 -14.72
C PRO A 93 -2.15 -21.85 -15.31
N GLY A 94 -1.96 -22.11 -16.62
CA GLY A 94 -2.64 -23.19 -17.33
C GLY A 94 -4.11 -22.90 -17.69
N ALA A 95 -4.58 -21.66 -17.52
CA ALA A 95 -5.91 -21.26 -17.99
C ALA A 95 -6.03 -21.34 -19.51
N GLU A 96 -7.21 -21.71 -19.99
CA GLU A 96 -7.58 -21.58 -21.39
C GLU A 96 -7.50 -20.11 -21.85
N PRO A 97 -7.13 -19.82 -23.10
CA PRO A 97 -6.96 -18.45 -23.60
C PRO A 97 -8.20 -17.56 -23.38
N GLU A 98 -9.40 -18.10 -23.54
CA GLU A 98 -10.66 -17.38 -23.36
C GLU A 98 -10.87 -16.97 -21.90
N GLN A 99 -10.55 -17.88 -20.97
CA GLN A 99 -10.62 -17.60 -19.54
C GLN A 99 -9.58 -16.54 -19.15
N ALA A 100 -8.34 -16.71 -19.60
CA ALA A 100 -7.25 -15.79 -19.32
C ALA A 100 -7.53 -14.37 -19.84
N ALA A 101 -8.12 -14.25 -21.03
CA ALA A 101 -8.52 -12.96 -21.61
C ALA A 101 -9.66 -12.31 -20.82
N ARG A 102 -10.68 -13.09 -20.44
CA ARG A 102 -11.84 -12.61 -19.67
C ARG A 102 -11.47 -12.08 -18.29
N GLU A 103 -10.55 -12.76 -17.60
CA GLU A 103 -10.14 -12.43 -16.23
C GLU A 103 -8.97 -11.43 -16.18
N ALA A 104 -8.42 -11.01 -17.32
CA ALA A 104 -7.16 -10.27 -17.40
C ALA A 104 -7.17 -8.98 -16.55
N ASP A 105 -8.22 -8.17 -16.68
CA ASP A 105 -8.40 -6.92 -15.94
C ASP A 105 -8.59 -7.16 -14.45
N ALA A 106 -9.39 -8.17 -14.08
CA ALA A 106 -9.63 -8.54 -12.68
C ALA A 106 -8.33 -8.99 -12.00
N TRP A 107 -7.52 -9.82 -12.67
CA TRP A 107 -6.20 -10.23 -12.16
C TRP A 107 -5.26 -9.04 -12.00
N THR A 108 -5.22 -8.14 -12.97
CA THR A 108 -4.34 -6.97 -12.94
C THR A 108 -4.72 -6.05 -11.78
N TYR A 109 -6.01 -5.77 -11.59
CA TYR A 109 -6.48 -4.99 -10.46
C TYR A 109 -6.27 -5.69 -9.11
N ALA A 110 -6.55 -6.99 -9.01
CA ALA A 110 -6.33 -7.79 -7.80
C ALA A 110 -4.88 -7.71 -7.34
N LEU A 111 -3.93 -7.91 -8.25
CA LEU A 111 -2.50 -7.84 -7.96
C LEU A 111 -2.05 -6.44 -7.55
N PHE A 112 -2.56 -5.41 -8.23
CA PHE A 112 -2.32 -4.01 -7.87
C PHE A 112 -2.80 -3.71 -6.44
N ALA A 113 -4.07 -4.03 -6.14
CA ALA A 113 -4.65 -3.81 -4.82
C ALA A 113 -3.90 -4.58 -3.73
N LEU A 114 -3.56 -5.85 -4.00
CA LEU A 114 -2.77 -6.67 -3.10
C LEU A 114 -1.37 -6.09 -2.87
N ALA A 115 -0.72 -5.57 -3.91
CA ALA A 115 0.57 -4.89 -3.83
C ALA A 115 0.52 -3.57 -3.06
N LEU A 116 -0.63 -2.95 -2.85
CA LEU A 116 -0.75 -1.84 -1.91
C LEU A 116 -1.05 -2.32 -0.48
N LEU A 117 -2.00 -3.24 -0.35
CA LEU A 117 -2.67 -3.51 0.94
C LEU A 117 -2.06 -4.64 1.75
N ARG A 118 -1.47 -5.67 1.12
CA ARG A 118 -0.98 -6.87 1.84
C ARG A 118 0.04 -6.54 2.93
N GLY A 119 -0.16 -7.04 4.15
CA GLY A 119 0.74 -6.83 5.30
C GLY A 119 0.81 -5.38 5.76
N LEU A 120 -0.24 -4.60 5.55
CA LEU A 120 -0.31 -3.20 5.99
C LEU A 120 -0.38 -3.10 7.52
N GLY A 121 -1.10 -4.02 8.18
CA GLY A 121 -1.16 -4.10 9.63
C GLY A 121 0.22 -4.28 10.25
N THR A 122 0.99 -5.26 9.80
CA THR A 122 2.37 -5.48 10.23
C THR A 122 3.30 -4.32 9.90
N ALA A 123 3.12 -3.67 8.75
CA ALA A 123 3.92 -2.51 8.37
C ALA A 123 3.71 -1.34 9.34
N LEU A 124 2.47 -1.13 9.78
CA LEU A 124 2.10 -0.01 10.64
C LEU A 124 2.22 -0.30 12.13
N ALA A 125 2.16 -1.55 12.56
CA ALA A 125 2.29 -1.94 13.97
C ALA A 125 3.63 -1.52 14.61
N ARG A 126 4.66 -1.23 13.80
CA ARG A 126 5.96 -0.73 14.27
C ARG A 126 5.96 0.76 14.68
N TRP A 127 4.87 1.47 14.41
CA TRP A 127 4.78 2.91 14.62
C TRP A 127 3.68 3.28 15.61
N ALA A 128 4.05 4.01 16.66
CA ALA A 128 3.12 4.81 17.44
C ALA A 128 2.94 6.18 16.76
N VAL A 129 1.70 6.53 16.44
CA VAL A 129 1.38 7.72 15.65
C VAL A 129 0.56 8.71 16.49
N PRO A 130 1.20 9.56 17.31
CA PRO A 130 0.50 10.63 18.02
C PRO A 130 -0.03 11.69 17.05
N LEU A 131 -1.17 12.28 17.41
CA LEU A 131 -1.91 13.26 16.60
C LEU A 131 -2.09 14.59 17.33
N TRP A 132 -2.13 15.67 16.56
CA TRP A 132 -2.37 17.03 17.05
C TRP A 132 -3.39 17.76 16.18
N SER A 133 -4.15 18.66 16.82
CA SER A 133 -5.01 19.62 16.11
C SER A 133 -4.20 20.76 15.50
N ALA A 134 -4.87 21.60 14.69
CA ALA A 134 -4.27 22.79 14.10
C ALA A 134 -3.69 23.74 15.16
N ASP A 135 -4.38 23.88 16.30
CA ASP A 135 -3.93 24.70 17.45
C ASP A 135 -2.84 24.02 18.30
N GLY A 136 -2.35 22.86 17.88
CA GLY A 136 -1.28 22.13 18.57
C GLY A 136 -1.74 21.31 19.79
N ARG A 137 -3.05 21.16 20.02
CA ARG A 137 -3.59 20.32 21.10
C ARG A 137 -3.38 18.84 20.76
N ALA A 138 -2.88 18.06 21.71
CA ALA A 138 -2.77 16.61 21.54
C ALA A 138 -4.17 15.96 21.44
N LEU A 139 -4.34 15.08 20.46
CA LEU A 139 -5.58 14.35 20.20
C LEU A 139 -5.50 12.87 20.59
N GLY A 140 -4.33 12.42 21.07
CA GLY A 140 -4.06 11.02 21.39
C GLY A 140 -3.23 10.35 20.29
N ARG A 141 -3.37 9.02 20.18
CA ARG A 141 -2.68 8.20 19.17
C ARG A 141 -3.67 7.69 18.14
N TRP A 142 -3.30 7.75 16.87
CA TRP A 142 -4.04 7.11 15.78
C TRP A 142 -4.13 5.61 16.03
N ARG A 143 -5.33 5.05 15.87
CA ARG A 143 -5.58 3.61 16.02
C ARG A 143 -6.19 3.07 14.74
N PRO A 144 -5.37 2.53 13.82
CA PRO A 144 -5.81 1.98 12.53
C PRO A 144 -7.06 1.09 12.58
N GLN A 145 -7.14 0.24 13.61
CA GLN A 145 -8.22 -0.73 13.81
C GLN A 145 -9.57 -0.09 14.16
N THR A 146 -9.58 1.10 14.77
CA THR A 146 -10.81 1.85 15.08
C THR A 146 -11.08 2.97 14.08
N GLU A 147 -10.07 3.35 13.29
CA GLU A 147 -10.13 4.42 12.30
C GLU A 147 -9.72 3.89 10.91
N PRO A 148 -10.47 2.91 10.35
CA PRO A 148 -10.03 2.15 9.19
C PRO A 148 -10.00 2.98 7.89
N ARG A 149 -10.58 4.19 7.91
CA ARG A 149 -10.55 5.16 6.80
C ARG A 149 -9.28 6.02 6.78
N GLY A 150 -8.41 5.88 7.77
CA GLY A 150 -7.05 6.40 7.73
C GLY A 150 -6.81 7.72 8.43
N LEU A 151 -5.52 8.08 8.50
CA LEU A 151 -5.00 9.20 9.28
C LEU A 151 -5.60 10.55 8.85
N SER A 152 -5.79 10.77 7.55
CA SER A 152 -6.40 12.00 7.00
C SER A 152 -7.88 12.19 7.35
N ARG A 153 -8.55 11.17 7.89
CA ARG A 153 -9.98 11.21 8.24
C ARG A 153 -10.23 11.35 9.74
N VAL A 154 -9.18 11.42 10.56
CA VAL A 154 -9.33 11.60 12.01
C VAL A 154 -9.82 13.01 12.30
N ALA A 155 -10.96 13.11 12.98
CA ALA A 155 -11.62 14.38 13.22
C ALA A 155 -10.73 15.36 14.01
N GLY A 156 -10.52 16.54 13.45
CA GLY A 156 -9.72 17.60 14.08
C GLY A 156 -8.21 17.40 14.03
N ALA A 157 -7.70 16.28 13.50
CA ALA A 157 -6.27 16.07 13.32
C ALA A 157 -5.74 16.91 12.16
N ALA A 158 -4.62 17.60 12.41
CA ALA A 158 -3.91 18.42 11.41
C ALA A 158 -2.44 18.03 11.27
N ALA A 159 -1.85 17.40 12.28
CA ALA A 159 -0.47 16.94 12.25
C ALA A 159 -0.29 15.62 13.01
N TYR A 160 0.76 14.89 12.67
CA TYR A 160 1.15 13.65 13.33
C TYR A 160 2.68 13.55 13.45
N ALA A 161 3.14 12.54 14.18
CA ALA A 161 4.54 12.12 14.17
C ALA A 161 4.59 10.60 14.07
N ALA A 162 5.70 10.05 13.61
CA ALA A 162 5.93 8.62 13.58
C ALA A 162 7.02 8.27 14.60
N LEU A 163 6.64 7.52 15.64
CA LEU A 163 7.55 7.09 16.68
C LEU A 163 7.70 5.57 16.59
N PRO A 164 8.92 5.01 16.58
CA PRO A 164 9.09 3.58 16.76
C PRO A 164 8.37 3.11 18.03
N THR A 165 7.79 1.92 18.01
CA THR A 165 7.22 1.29 19.20
C THR A 165 7.67 -0.16 19.31
N ASP A 166 7.97 -0.57 20.54
CA ASP A 166 8.27 -1.94 20.91
C ASP A 166 7.01 -2.70 21.38
N GLU A 167 5.83 -2.07 21.30
CA GLU A 167 4.56 -2.73 21.59
C GLU A 167 4.39 -3.93 20.63
N PRO A 168 4.15 -5.15 21.15
CA PRO A 168 4.00 -6.30 20.28
C PRO A 168 2.82 -6.09 19.34
N PRO A 169 2.94 -6.47 18.06
CA PRO A 169 1.84 -6.34 17.12
C PRO A 169 0.65 -7.15 17.62
N GLY A 170 -0.52 -6.51 17.72
CA GLY A 170 -1.78 -7.20 17.99
C GLY A 170 -2.25 -8.04 16.80
N ALA A 171 -3.53 -8.40 16.77
CA ALA A 171 -4.13 -9.09 15.63
C ALA A 171 -3.95 -8.27 14.32
N ASP A 172 -3.61 -8.96 13.22
CA ASP A 172 -3.45 -8.32 11.93
C ASP A 172 -4.80 -7.82 11.39
N TRP A 173 -4.94 -6.51 11.32
CA TRP A 173 -6.15 -5.82 10.85
C TRP A 173 -6.08 -5.46 9.35
N THR A 174 -5.11 -5.99 8.59
CA THR A 174 -4.95 -5.73 7.16
C THR A 174 -6.25 -5.93 6.38
N ALA A 175 -7.00 -7.01 6.65
CA ALA A 175 -8.26 -7.30 5.97
C ALA A 175 -9.34 -6.24 6.22
N LEU A 176 -9.44 -5.74 7.47
CA LEU A 176 -10.38 -4.69 7.85
C LEU A 176 -10.13 -3.42 7.05
N VAL A 177 -8.86 -3.02 6.96
CA VAL A 177 -8.47 -1.79 6.26
C VAL A 177 -8.56 -1.94 4.75
N ALA A 178 -8.22 -3.11 4.20
CA ALA A 178 -8.43 -3.39 2.79
C ALA A 178 -9.90 -3.21 2.40
N GLY A 179 -10.84 -3.74 3.20
CA GLY A 179 -12.27 -3.54 2.99
C GLY A 179 -12.71 -2.08 3.08
N ALA A 180 -12.05 -1.27 3.91
CA ALA A 180 -12.36 0.16 4.05
C ALA A 180 -11.76 1.06 2.96
N LEU A 181 -10.65 0.63 2.33
CA LEU A 181 -9.94 1.43 1.32
C LEU A 181 -10.32 1.08 -0.13
N LEU A 182 -10.82 -0.13 -0.38
CA LEU A 182 -11.18 -0.53 -1.74
C LEU A 182 -12.37 0.29 -2.28
N PRO A 183 -12.25 0.88 -3.49
CA PRO A 183 -13.36 1.55 -4.15
C PRO A 183 -14.40 0.54 -4.66
N ALA A 184 -15.64 1.01 -4.79
CA ALA A 184 -16.77 0.19 -5.24
C ALA A 184 -16.55 -0.43 -6.63
N ASP A 185 -16.02 0.34 -7.59
CA ASP A 185 -15.73 -0.18 -8.94
C ASP A 185 -14.64 -1.27 -8.91
N GLY A 186 -13.64 -1.10 -8.06
CA GLY A 186 -12.60 -2.10 -7.85
C GLY A 186 -13.13 -3.39 -7.20
N LEU A 187 -14.03 -3.27 -6.21
CA LEU A 187 -14.73 -4.42 -5.63
C LEU A 187 -15.61 -5.12 -6.67
N ASN A 188 -16.32 -4.36 -7.49
CA ASN A 188 -17.16 -4.91 -8.56
C ASN A 188 -16.33 -5.74 -9.55
N TRP A 189 -15.12 -5.31 -9.92
CA TRP A 189 -14.24 -6.10 -10.78
C TRP A 189 -13.84 -7.43 -10.15
N LEU A 190 -13.50 -7.43 -8.85
CA LEU A 190 -13.19 -8.65 -8.11
C LEU A 190 -14.41 -9.57 -8.04
N TRP A 191 -15.60 -9.05 -7.74
CA TRP A 191 -16.82 -9.85 -7.58
C TRP A 191 -17.33 -10.47 -8.86
N ARG A 192 -17.08 -9.84 -10.01
CA ARG A 192 -17.41 -10.42 -11.32
C ARG A 192 -16.61 -11.69 -11.62
N GLU A 193 -15.46 -11.87 -10.96
CA GLU A 193 -14.57 -13.01 -11.14
C GLU A 193 -14.31 -13.74 -9.80
N PRO A 194 -15.22 -14.63 -9.36
CA PRO A 194 -15.14 -15.27 -8.04
C PRO A 194 -13.84 -16.02 -7.78
N ALA A 195 -13.25 -16.65 -8.82
CA ALA A 195 -11.97 -17.33 -8.71
C ALA A 195 -10.84 -16.35 -8.37
N VAL A 196 -10.79 -15.20 -9.04
CA VAL A 196 -9.83 -14.13 -8.78
C VAL A 196 -10.02 -13.56 -7.37
N ALA A 197 -11.27 -13.31 -6.97
CA ALA A 197 -11.60 -12.81 -5.63
C ALA A 197 -11.16 -13.78 -4.52
N ALA A 198 -11.35 -15.09 -4.72
CA ALA A 198 -10.93 -16.10 -3.76
C ALA A 198 -9.40 -16.12 -3.56
N VAL A 199 -8.65 -16.04 -4.66
CA VAL A 199 -7.18 -15.95 -4.62
C VAL A 199 -6.72 -14.66 -3.96
N TRP A 200 -7.32 -13.53 -4.33
CA TRP A 200 -7.01 -12.23 -3.74
C TRP A 200 -7.27 -12.21 -2.22
N HIS A 201 -8.41 -12.73 -1.78
CA HIS A 201 -8.76 -12.79 -0.36
C HIS A 201 -7.79 -13.69 0.41
N ARG A 202 -7.52 -14.91 -0.08
CA ARG A 202 -6.51 -15.81 0.51
C ARG A 202 -5.15 -15.13 0.61
N ALA A 203 -4.72 -14.50 -0.48
CA ALA A 203 -3.46 -13.78 -0.53
C ALA A 203 -3.41 -12.53 0.36
N LEU A 204 -4.55 -11.97 0.78
CA LEU A 204 -4.59 -10.83 1.67
C LEU A 204 -4.41 -11.24 3.14
N VAL A 205 -5.02 -12.35 3.54
CA VAL A 205 -5.11 -12.78 4.95
C VAL A 205 -4.06 -13.81 5.36
N SER A 206 -3.52 -14.58 4.42
CA SER A 206 -2.53 -15.63 4.73
C SER A 206 -1.11 -15.07 4.79
N ALA A 207 -0.25 -15.63 5.65
CA ALA A 207 1.17 -15.25 5.70
C ALA A 207 1.94 -15.63 4.42
N GLU A 208 1.54 -16.72 3.77
CA GLU A 208 2.08 -17.17 2.49
C GLU A 208 1.23 -16.68 1.32
N LEU A 209 1.89 -16.36 0.21
CA LEU A 209 1.21 -16.04 -1.05
C LEU A 209 0.80 -17.33 -1.76
N PRO A 210 -0.38 -17.35 -2.42
CA PRO A 210 -0.74 -18.45 -3.30
C PRO A 210 0.31 -18.71 -4.37
N PRO A 211 0.61 -19.99 -4.68
CA PRO A 211 1.68 -20.35 -5.61
C PRO A 211 1.47 -19.74 -6.99
N GLU A 212 0.21 -19.58 -7.43
CA GLU A 212 -0.11 -18.95 -8.72
C GLU A 212 0.37 -17.49 -8.86
N ILE A 213 0.53 -16.76 -7.75
CA ILE A 213 0.94 -15.35 -7.78
C ILE A 213 2.24 -15.06 -7.01
N ALA A 214 2.77 -16.02 -6.25
CA ALA A 214 3.94 -15.83 -5.39
C ALA A 214 5.15 -15.28 -6.17
N GLY A 215 5.43 -15.81 -7.37
CA GLY A 215 6.53 -15.35 -8.21
C GLY A 215 6.41 -13.89 -8.66
N LEU A 216 5.20 -13.33 -8.70
CA LEU A 216 4.99 -11.93 -9.09
C LEU A 216 5.39 -10.95 -7.99
N PHE A 217 5.38 -11.40 -6.73
CA PHE A 217 5.74 -10.60 -5.54
C PHE A 217 7.17 -10.80 -5.06
N ALA A 218 7.94 -11.69 -5.69
CA ALA A 218 9.35 -11.87 -5.36
C ALA A 218 10.12 -10.54 -5.49
N VAL A 219 11.07 -10.28 -4.60
CA VAL A 219 12.02 -9.18 -4.76
C VAL A 219 13.02 -9.62 -5.83
N PRO A 220 13.38 -8.79 -6.84
CA PRO A 220 14.43 -9.17 -7.77
C PRO A 220 15.71 -9.43 -6.99
N THR A 221 16.28 -10.62 -7.08
CA THR A 221 17.62 -10.87 -6.56
C THR A 221 18.60 -10.07 -7.42
N ALA A 222 19.57 -9.41 -6.80
CA ALA A 222 20.53 -8.50 -7.46
C ALA A 222 21.42 -9.16 -8.54
N SER A 223 21.18 -10.42 -8.91
CA SER A 223 21.94 -11.19 -9.90
C SER A 223 21.43 -11.08 -11.34
N GLU A 224 20.26 -10.47 -11.61
CA GLU A 224 19.70 -10.41 -12.98
C GLU A 224 20.09 -9.15 -13.78
N GLY A 225 20.96 -8.27 -13.24
CA GLY A 225 21.33 -7.00 -13.88
C GLY A 225 22.74 -6.90 -14.48
N ALA A 226 23.56 -7.95 -14.45
CA ALA A 226 24.97 -7.87 -14.82
C ALA A 226 25.35 -8.63 -16.11
N GLY A 227 24.38 -9.04 -16.92
CA GLY A 227 24.62 -9.96 -18.03
C GLY A 227 24.00 -9.54 -19.35
N ASP A 228 24.15 -8.29 -19.79
CA ASP A 228 24.04 -7.99 -21.24
C ASP A 228 24.68 -6.65 -21.66
N ALA A 229 25.96 -6.47 -21.35
CA ALA A 229 26.76 -5.36 -21.86
C ALA A 229 28.14 -5.85 -22.29
N ARG A 230 28.19 -6.80 -23.25
CA ARG A 230 29.37 -7.11 -24.07
C ARG A 230 29.02 -8.03 -25.23
N ALA A 231 28.36 -7.47 -26.24
CA ALA A 231 28.46 -7.91 -27.63
C ALA A 231 27.88 -6.82 -28.55
N VAL A 232 28.72 -5.85 -28.94
CA VAL A 232 28.97 -5.34 -30.32
C VAL A 232 30.19 -4.43 -30.22
#